data_AF-A0A812J6L3-F1
#
_entry.id   AF-A0A812J6L3-F1
#
_cell.length_a   1.000
_cell.length_b   1.000
_cell.length_c   1.000
_cell.angle_alpha   90.00
_cell.angle_beta   90.00
_cell.angle_gamma   90.00
#
_symmetry.space_group_name_H-M   'P 1'
#
loop_
_entity.id
_entity.type
_entity.pdbx_description
1 polymer ?
#
loop_
_entity_poly.entity_id
_entity_poly.type
_entity_poly.pdbx_seq_one_letter_code
_entity_poly.pdbx_strand_id
1 'polypeptide(L)'
;MRVLCRHLPEQQASAVQRRVLESVALSSCNVLSNCIALVPGVLPQAAEASWSFCRKTMPAVCRCASGADPDLVNSQAAEVLALQALESLVESCPDEEVSALLQNFRDTFGQLLRGRGQSSAGDRASRGAATCWASATAALLRRRGSCSEQAGSFLEALLLALDEEAPVGPYVPEAFRVLAPVKVDSSKQGRDALPPIALQQLSRTVLPSLVSRAKALGGTAWTRLAALESAVALLASLSVEVACADCSDELRWCTLTGLKRLKESAAAANAEQAAIFAVQVLQLLVRAIQRKESWVEDELHSIVGPLCELCGAHCKPLVRLGCFQVLMALIQQAFGHLSPFKKEIQAGCKKGVEDRCREVRLLAVATLNTWHCIGAQT
;
A
#
# COMPACT_ATOMS: atom_id res chain seq x y z
N MET A 1 2.98 -29.33 1.72
CA MET A 1 3.31 -29.36 0.27
C MET A 1 4.71 -28.85 -0.06
N ARG A 2 5.07 -27.57 0.13
CA ARG A 2 6.43 -27.07 -0.21
C ARG A 2 7.58 -27.90 0.37
N VAL A 3 7.50 -28.28 1.65
CA VAL A 3 8.50 -29.14 2.29
C VAL A 3 8.55 -30.52 1.63
N LEU A 4 7.39 -31.10 1.35
CA LEU A 4 7.24 -32.42 0.71
C LEU A 4 7.80 -32.42 -0.72
N CYS A 5 7.45 -31.41 -1.54
CA CYS A 5 7.94 -31.27 -2.91
C CYS A 5 9.45 -31.03 -3.00
N ARG A 6 10.09 -30.45 -1.98
CA ARG A 6 11.56 -30.26 -1.94
C ARG A 6 12.34 -31.56 -1.79
N HIS A 7 11.69 -32.61 -1.30
CA HIS A 7 12.31 -33.92 -1.06
C HIS A 7 11.89 -34.97 -2.10
N LEU A 8 11.07 -34.58 -3.09
CA LEU A 8 10.63 -35.45 -4.18
C LEU A 8 11.41 -35.13 -5.46
N PRO A 9 11.67 -36.14 -6.32
CA PRO A 9 12.08 -35.90 -7.70
C PRO A 9 11.09 -34.97 -8.41
N GLU A 10 11.58 -34.10 -9.28
CA GLU A 10 10.79 -33.02 -9.91
C GLU A 10 9.50 -33.53 -10.58
N GLN A 11 9.56 -34.63 -11.33
CA GLN A 11 8.39 -35.23 -11.95
C GLN A 11 7.33 -35.70 -10.94
N GLN A 12 7.76 -36.26 -9.80
CA GLN A 12 6.85 -36.71 -8.75
C GLN A 12 6.26 -35.52 -7.99
N ALA A 13 7.06 -34.48 -7.73
CA ALA A 13 6.58 -33.24 -7.13
C ALA A 13 5.49 -32.60 -8.00
N SER A 14 5.70 -32.50 -9.31
CA SER A 14 4.72 -31.99 -10.27
C SER A 14 3.45 -32.84 -10.34
N ALA A 15 3.57 -34.18 -10.31
CA ALA A 15 2.43 -35.07 -10.31
C ALA A 15 1.57 -34.95 -9.04
N VAL A 16 2.20 -34.79 -7.86
CA VAL A 16 1.48 -34.58 -6.59
C VAL A 16 0.80 -33.21 -6.59
N GLN A 17 1.48 -32.15 -7.03
CA GLN A 17 0.87 -30.81 -7.14
C GLN A 17 -0.35 -30.81 -8.06
N ARG A 18 -0.27 -31.48 -9.22
CA ARG A 18 -1.40 -31.65 -10.13
C ARG A 18 -2.57 -32.35 -9.48
N ARG A 19 -2.36 -33.49 -8.81
CA ARG A 19 -3.43 -34.24 -8.12
C ARG A 19 -4.09 -33.43 -7.01
N VAL A 20 -3.31 -32.65 -6.27
CA VAL A 20 -3.86 -31.74 -5.24
C VAL A 20 -4.73 -30.67 -5.89
N LEU A 21 -4.26 -30.04 -6.97
CA LEU A 21 -5.02 -29.05 -7.71
C LEU A 21 -6.33 -29.63 -8.28
N GLU A 22 -6.27 -30.80 -8.91
CA GLU A 22 -7.44 -31.52 -9.43
C GLU A 22 -8.43 -31.84 -8.31
N SER A 23 -7.97 -32.41 -7.21
CA SER A 23 -8.82 -32.77 -6.08
C SER A 23 -9.52 -31.56 -5.46
N VAL A 24 -8.81 -30.45 -5.34
CA VAL A 24 -9.34 -29.21 -4.76
C VAL A 24 -10.27 -28.49 -5.73
N ALA A 25 -9.93 -28.43 -7.02
CA ALA A 25 -10.78 -27.82 -8.05
C ALA A 25 -12.10 -28.60 -8.27
N LEU A 26 -12.10 -29.92 -8.04
CA LEU A 26 -13.29 -30.76 -8.08
C LEU A 26 -14.08 -30.72 -6.76
N SER A 27 -13.44 -30.38 -5.65
CA SER A 27 -14.04 -30.19 -4.33
C SER A 27 -14.49 -28.74 -4.14
N SER A 28 -15.69 -28.40 -4.63
CA SER A 28 -16.24 -27.04 -4.57
C SER A 28 -16.62 -26.57 -3.16
N CYS A 29 -16.61 -27.47 -2.16
CA CYS A 29 -17.12 -27.20 -0.82
C CYS A 29 -16.14 -26.51 0.12
N ASN A 30 -14.83 -26.50 -0.16
CA ASN A 30 -13.84 -25.87 0.72
C ASN A 30 -13.07 -24.74 0.01
N VAL A 31 -13.56 -23.51 0.18
CA VAL A 31 -13.03 -22.29 -0.44
C VAL A 31 -11.60 -21.98 -0.01
N LEU A 32 -11.26 -22.23 1.26
CA LEU A 32 -9.92 -21.98 1.78
C LEU A 32 -8.89 -22.96 1.20
N SER A 33 -9.26 -24.23 1.04
CA SER A 33 -8.41 -25.24 0.39
C SER A 33 -8.07 -24.85 -1.04
N ASN A 34 -9.03 -24.26 -1.78
CA ASN A 34 -8.80 -23.69 -3.11
C ASN A 34 -7.73 -22.60 -3.08
N CYS A 35 -7.81 -21.65 -2.15
CA CYS A 35 -6.80 -20.59 -2.02
C CYS A 35 -5.41 -21.16 -1.69
N ILE A 36 -5.33 -22.08 -0.72
CA ILE A 36 -4.06 -22.71 -0.29
C ILE A 36 -3.38 -23.47 -1.43
N ALA A 37 -4.15 -24.19 -2.25
CA ALA A 37 -3.63 -24.96 -3.38
C ALA A 37 -3.00 -24.08 -4.48
N LEU A 38 -3.36 -22.79 -4.52
CA LEU A 38 -2.94 -21.86 -5.57
C LEU A 38 -1.83 -20.91 -5.13
N VAL A 39 -1.38 -21.01 -3.87
CA VAL A 39 -0.28 -20.19 -3.33
C VAL A 39 1.01 -20.43 -4.13
N PRO A 40 1.88 -19.41 -4.33
CA PRO A 40 2.94 -19.41 -5.35
C PRO A 40 4.02 -20.50 -5.31
N GLY A 41 4.02 -21.39 -4.31
CA GLY A 41 4.94 -22.55 -4.27
C GLY A 41 4.27 -23.89 -4.55
N VAL A 42 3.01 -23.86 -5.00
CA VAL A 42 2.23 -25.01 -5.46
C VAL A 42 1.79 -24.80 -6.92
N LEU A 43 1.51 -23.55 -7.30
CA LEU A 43 0.89 -23.22 -8.59
C LEU A 43 1.80 -23.21 -9.84
N PRO A 44 3.03 -22.64 -9.84
CA PRO A 44 3.73 -22.35 -11.10
C PRO A 44 3.98 -23.58 -12.00
N GLN A 45 4.30 -24.73 -11.40
CA GLN A 45 4.52 -25.99 -12.14
C GLN A 45 3.23 -26.73 -12.51
N ALA A 46 2.13 -26.47 -11.80
CA ALA A 46 0.83 -27.11 -12.06
C ALA A 46 -0.02 -26.33 -13.06
N ALA A 47 0.12 -25.00 -13.12
CA ALA A 47 -0.66 -24.13 -14.01
C ALA A 47 -0.38 -24.40 -15.49
N GLU A 48 0.88 -24.62 -15.88
CA GLU A 48 1.26 -24.90 -17.27
C GLU A 48 0.61 -26.17 -17.82
N ALA A 49 0.48 -27.22 -17.00
CA ALA A 49 -0.07 -28.51 -17.43
C ALA A 49 -1.57 -28.67 -17.16
N SER A 50 -2.19 -27.77 -16.37
CA SER A 50 -3.53 -27.99 -15.80
C SER A 50 -4.32 -26.70 -15.59
N TRP A 51 -4.13 -25.71 -16.48
CA TRP A 51 -4.78 -24.40 -16.41
C TRP A 51 -6.31 -24.47 -16.28
N SER A 52 -6.96 -25.45 -16.91
CA SER A 52 -8.41 -25.64 -16.82
C SER A 52 -8.89 -25.88 -15.37
N PHE A 53 -8.08 -26.51 -14.52
CA PHE A 53 -8.37 -26.68 -13.10
C PHE A 53 -8.07 -25.41 -12.30
N CYS A 54 -6.96 -24.72 -12.59
CA CYS A 54 -6.65 -23.40 -12.01
C CYS A 54 -7.76 -22.38 -12.28
N ARG A 55 -8.34 -22.39 -13.47
CA ARG A 55 -9.45 -21.49 -13.82
C ARG A 55 -10.72 -21.81 -13.03
N LYS A 56 -11.00 -23.10 -12.77
CA LYS A 56 -12.17 -23.54 -11.99
C LYS A 56 -12.14 -23.09 -10.54
N THR A 57 -10.96 -22.83 -9.97
CA THR A 57 -10.82 -22.37 -8.58
C THR A 57 -11.04 -20.86 -8.42
N MET A 58 -11.04 -20.09 -9.52
CA MET A 58 -11.17 -18.63 -9.49
C MET A 58 -12.41 -18.13 -8.72
N PRO A 59 -13.63 -18.69 -8.90
CA PRO A 59 -14.80 -18.24 -8.15
C PRO A 59 -14.67 -18.46 -6.64
N ALA A 60 -13.90 -19.45 -6.18
CA ALA A 60 -13.62 -19.67 -4.77
C ALA A 60 -12.62 -18.60 -4.26
N VAL A 61 -11.55 -18.34 -5.00
CA VAL A 61 -10.58 -17.28 -4.68
C VAL A 61 -11.25 -15.92 -4.60
N CYS A 62 -12.07 -15.56 -5.59
CA CYS A 62 -12.79 -14.29 -5.60
C CYS A 62 -13.78 -14.16 -4.43
N ARG A 63 -14.49 -15.23 -4.06
CA ARG A 63 -15.39 -15.24 -2.88
C ARG A 63 -14.64 -15.10 -1.56
N CYS A 64 -13.48 -15.72 -1.45
CA CYS A 64 -12.61 -15.62 -0.28
C CYS A 64 -12.03 -14.21 -0.14
N ALA A 65 -11.59 -13.60 -1.24
CA ALA A 65 -11.00 -12.27 -1.24
C ALA A 65 -12.04 -11.15 -1.05
N SER A 66 -13.27 -11.33 -1.53
CA SER A 66 -14.35 -10.36 -1.35
C SER A 66 -15.01 -10.40 0.03
N GLY A 67 -14.63 -11.37 0.87
CA GLY A 67 -15.29 -11.60 2.17
C GLY A 67 -16.77 -11.98 2.03
N ALA A 68 -17.20 -12.42 0.83
CA ALA A 68 -18.58 -12.82 0.56
C ALA A 68 -18.91 -14.22 1.10
N ASP A 69 -17.89 -14.99 1.49
CA ASP A 69 -18.05 -16.30 2.12
C ASP A 69 -18.41 -16.14 3.62
N PRO A 70 -19.65 -16.50 4.04
CA PRO A 70 -20.14 -16.37 5.42
C PRO A 70 -19.22 -16.96 6.49
N ASP A 71 -18.57 -18.08 6.16
CA ASP A 71 -17.75 -18.85 7.10
C ASP A 71 -16.36 -18.23 7.29
N LEU A 72 -15.94 -17.37 6.36
CA LEU A 72 -14.63 -16.71 6.35
C LEU A 72 -14.72 -15.20 6.55
N VAL A 73 -15.93 -14.66 6.75
CA VAL A 73 -16.26 -13.23 6.84
C VAL A 73 -15.25 -12.45 7.70
N ASN A 74 -14.76 -13.00 8.82
CA ASN A 74 -13.85 -12.31 9.75
C ASN A 74 -12.37 -12.75 9.67
N SER A 75 -11.98 -13.55 8.69
CA SER A 75 -10.62 -14.08 8.59
C SER A 75 -9.72 -13.24 7.69
N GLN A 76 -8.96 -12.31 8.27
CA GLN A 76 -7.90 -11.58 7.55
C GLN A 76 -6.87 -12.52 6.89
N ALA A 77 -6.58 -13.65 7.53
CA ALA A 77 -5.68 -14.65 6.99
C ALA A 77 -6.22 -15.28 5.68
N ALA A 78 -7.54 -15.47 5.59
CA ALA A 78 -8.18 -16.00 4.40
C ALA A 78 -8.14 -15.00 3.24
N GLU A 79 -8.37 -13.71 3.51
CA GLU A 79 -8.24 -12.64 2.52
C GLU A 79 -6.81 -12.57 1.95
N VAL A 80 -5.79 -12.55 2.83
CA VAL A 80 -4.38 -12.52 2.40
C VAL A 80 -4.02 -13.74 1.53
N LEU A 81 -4.47 -14.94 1.91
CA LEU A 81 -4.25 -16.15 1.12
C LEU A 81 -4.96 -16.09 -0.24
N ALA A 82 -6.16 -15.52 -0.29
CA ALA A 82 -6.92 -15.36 -1.52
C ALA A 82 -6.27 -14.37 -2.47
N LEU A 83 -5.75 -13.23 -1.97
CA LEU A 83 -5.00 -12.28 -2.78
C LEU A 83 -3.71 -12.92 -3.34
N GLN A 84 -2.96 -13.65 -2.52
CA GLN A 84 -1.77 -14.39 -2.98
C GLN A 84 -2.09 -15.46 -4.03
N ALA A 85 -3.22 -16.16 -3.87
CA ALA A 85 -3.71 -17.13 -4.85
C ALA A 85 -4.10 -16.44 -6.16
N LEU A 86 -4.79 -15.30 -6.10
CA LEU A 86 -5.17 -14.50 -7.27
C LEU A 86 -3.93 -14.01 -8.02
N GLU A 87 -2.95 -13.45 -7.32
CA GLU A 87 -1.69 -13.01 -7.94
C GLU A 87 -1.00 -14.17 -8.65
N SER A 88 -0.90 -15.32 -7.99
CA SER A 88 -0.28 -16.52 -8.58
C SER A 88 -1.00 -16.97 -9.85
N LEU A 89 -2.34 -16.97 -9.83
CA LEU A 89 -3.16 -17.31 -10.99
C LEU A 89 -2.91 -16.37 -12.16
N VAL A 90 -2.86 -15.06 -11.90
CA VAL A 90 -2.62 -14.06 -12.93
C VAL A 90 -1.20 -14.17 -13.49
N GLU A 91 -0.19 -14.34 -12.63
CA GLU A 91 1.21 -14.53 -13.05
C GLU A 91 1.42 -15.81 -13.86
N SER A 92 0.75 -16.91 -13.48
CA SER A 92 0.93 -18.23 -14.09
C SER A 92 -0.07 -18.50 -15.23
N CYS A 93 -0.89 -17.52 -15.59
CA CYS A 93 -1.89 -17.67 -16.64
C CYS A 93 -1.22 -17.74 -18.02
N PRO A 94 -1.48 -18.77 -18.86
CA PRO A 94 -0.99 -18.82 -20.23
C PRO A 94 -1.37 -17.57 -21.02
N ASP A 95 -0.48 -17.06 -21.88
CA ASP A 95 -0.69 -15.81 -22.62
C ASP A 95 -2.00 -15.78 -23.41
N GLU A 96 -2.38 -16.92 -23.99
CA GLU A 96 -3.63 -17.11 -24.76
C GLU A 96 -4.90 -16.96 -23.91
N GLU A 97 -4.80 -17.21 -22.61
CA GLU A 97 -5.93 -17.24 -21.66
C GLU A 97 -6.06 -15.95 -20.86
N VAL A 98 -5.10 -15.01 -20.95
CA VAL A 98 -5.09 -13.76 -20.18
C VAL A 98 -6.34 -12.95 -20.44
N SER A 99 -6.74 -12.78 -21.70
CA SER A 99 -7.94 -12.01 -22.05
C SER A 99 -9.21 -12.63 -21.42
N ALA A 100 -9.35 -13.95 -21.45
CA ALA A 100 -10.47 -14.64 -20.85
C ALA A 100 -10.46 -14.53 -19.32
N LEU A 101 -9.29 -14.62 -18.69
CA LEU A 101 -9.10 -14.43 -17.26
C LEU A 101 -9.54 -13.04 -16.81
N LEU A 102 -9.04 -12.01 -17.50
CA LEU A 102 -9.35 -10.62 -17.20
C LEU A 102 -10.82 -10.28 -17.46
N GLN A 103 -11.43 -10.90 -18.47
CA GLN A 103 -12.87 -10.74 -18.71
C GLN A 103 -13.69 -11.33 -17.56
N ASN A 104 -13.39 -12.56 -17.11
CA ASN A 104 -14.07 -13.14 -15.94
C ASN A 104 -13.92 -12.25 -14.69
N PHE A 105 -12.74 -11.64 -14.52
CA PHE A 105 -12.47 -10.73 -13.43
C PHE A 105 -13.32 -9.45 -13.52
N ARG A 106 -13.41 -8.85 -14.71
CA ARG A 106 -14.29 -7.71 -15.01
C ARG A 106 -15.76 -8.05 -14.79
N ASP A 107 -16.20 -9.24 -15.17
CA ASP A 107 -17.59 -9.66 -14.98
C ASP A 107 -17.91 -9.88 -13.49
N THR A 108 -16.94 -10.39 -12.72
CA THR A 108 -17.09 -10.66 -11.28
C THR A 108 -17.09 -9.39 -10.43
N PHE A 109 -16.14 -8.48 -10.67
CA PHE A 109 -15.92 -7.31 -9.79
C PHE A 109 -16.24 -5.97 -10.46
N GLY A 110 -16.36 -5.91 -11.78
CA GLY A 110 -16.54 -4.65 -12.51
C GLY A 110 -17.88 -3.97 -12.23
N GLN A 111 -18.91 -4.72 -11.80
CA GLN A 111 -20.18 -4.12 -11.38
C GLN A 111 -20.05 -3.27 -10.10
N LEU A 112 -19.17 -3.68 -9.17
CA LEU A 112 -18.89 -2.95 -7.94
C LEU A 112 -18.09 -1.67 -8.21
N LEU A 113 -17.17 -1.70 -9.18
CA LEU A 113 -16.42 -0.51 -9.59
C LEU A 113 -17.26 0.55 -10.29
N ARG A 114 -18.24 0.15 -11.09
CA ARG A 114 -19.11 1.08 -11.86
C ARG A 114 -20.30 1.62 -11.06
N GLY A 115 -20.38 1.31 -9.76
CA GLY A 115 -21.52 1.67 -8.92
C GLY A 115 -22.88 1.10 -9.36
N ARG A 116 -22.89 0.09 -10.24
CA ARG A 116 -24.13 -0.52 -10.78
C ARG A 116 -24.63 -1.74 -10.00
N GLY A 117 -23.92 -2.14 -8.94
CA GLY A 117 -24.41 -3.08 -7.93
C GLY A 117 -25.15 -2.34 -6.83
N GLN A 118 -26.41 -2.73 -6.59
CA GLN A 118 -27.28 -2.11 -5.58
C GLN A 118 -26.62 -2.00 -4.20
N SER A 119 -27.13 -1.03 -3.45
CA SER A 119 -26.92 -0.62 -2.05
C SER A 119 -26.82 -1.72 -0.95
N SER A 120 -26.75 -3.00 -1.31
CA SER A 120 -26.61 -4.15 -0.40
C SER A 120 -25.21 -4.80 -0.41
N ALA A 121 -24.32 -4.43 -1.33
CA ALA A 121 -22.92 -4.87 -1.27
C ALA A 121 -22.24 -4.20 -0.06
N GLY A 122 -22.03 -4.97 1.01
CA GLY A 122 -21.40 -4.46 2.23
C GLY A 122 -19.97 -3.97 1.98
N ASP A 123 -19.50 -3.09 2.87
CA ASP A 123 -18.16 -2.48 2.87
C ASP A 123 -17.01 -3.45 2.52
N ARG A 124 -17.12 -4.71 2.94
CA ARG A 124 -16.12 -5.75 2.69
C ARG A 124 -16.04 -6.19 1.23
N ALA A 125 -17.17 -6.26 0.53
CA ALA A 125 -17.18 -6.62 -0.89
C ALA A 125 -16.52 -5.54 -1.74
N SER A 126 -16.77 -4.26 -1.42
CA SER A 126 -16.12 -3.12 -2.07
C SER A 126 -14.63 -3.07 -1.79
N ARG A 127 -14.22 -3.29 -0.54
CA ARG A 127 -12.81 -3.41 -0.14
C ARG A 127 -12.11 -4.54 -0.89
N GLY A 128 -12.67 -5.75 -0.81
CA GLY A 128 -12.11 -6.94 -1.44
C GLY A 128 -12.06 -6.82 -2.96
N ALA A 129 -13.03 -6.16 -3.58
CA ALA A 129 -12.93 -5.81 -5.00
C ALA A 129 -11.72 -4.90 -5.26
N ALA A 130 -11.58 -3.78 -4.53
CA ALA A 130 -10.45 -2.85 -4.69
C ALA A 130 -9.09 -3.58 -4.60
N THR A 131 -8.91 -4.40 -3.57
CA THR A 131 -7.66 -5.14 -3.31
C THR A 131 -7.43 -6.24 -4.34
N CYS A 132 -8.48 -6.91 -4.83
CA CYS A 132 -8.37 -7.85 -5.94
C CYS A 132 -7.91 -7.16 -7.23
N TRP A 133 -8.49 -6.00 -7.58
CA TRP A 133 -8.11 -5.23 -8.78
C TRP A 133 -6.64 -4.80 -8.72
N ALA A 134 -6.18 -4.35 -7.55
CA ALA A 134 -4.78 -4.03 -7.32
C ALA A 134 -3.86 -5.25 -7.41
N SER A 135 -4.25 -6.37 -6.80
CA SER A 135 -3.46 -7.62 -6.83
C SER A 135 -3.32 -8.16 -8.25
N ALA A 136 -4.42 -8.17 -9.01
CA ALA A 136 -4.39 -8.56 -10.41
C ALA A 136 -3.50 -7.63 -11.25
N THR A 137 -3.60 -6.33 -11.05
CA THR A 137 -2.71 -5.34 -11.68
C THR A 137 -1.24 -5.62 -11.33
N ALA A 138 -0.94 -5.84 -10.06
CA ALA A 138 0.43 -6.08 -9.59
C ALA A 138 1.03 -7.32 -10.24
N ALA A 139 0.25 -8.39 -10.35
CA ALA A 139 0.63 -9.62 -11.01
C ALA A 139 0.85 -9.42 -12.52
N LEU A 140 -0.04 -8.68 -13.22
CA LEU A 140 0.15 -8.34 -14.64
C LEU A 140 1.44 -7.54 -14.88
N LEU A 141 1.77 -6.59 -14.01
CA LEU A 141 2.99 -5.79 -14.09
C LEU A 141 4.27 -6.59 -13.78
N ARG A 142 4.14 -7.70 -13.05
CA ARG A 142 5.26 -8.62 -12.77
C ARG A 142 5.51 -9.63 -13.89
N ARG A 143 4.53 -9.91 -14.73
CA ARG A 143 4.69 -10.83 -15.87
C ARG A 143 5.73 -10.30 -16.85
N ARG A 144 6.59 -11.19 -17.33
CA ARG A 144 7.48 -10.93 -18.46
C ARG A 144 6.66 -10.95 -19.76
N GLY A 145 6.26 -9.80 -20.27
CA GLY A 145 5.46 -9.69 -21.50
C GLY A 145 4.71 -8.36 -21.62
N SER A 146 3.96 -8.16 -22.72
CA SER A 146 3.23 -6.92 -23.02
C SER A 146 1.86 -6.84 -22.33
N CYS A 147 1.77 -7.19 -21.04
CA CYS A 147 0.53 -7.06 -20.26
C CYS A 147 0.32 -5.64 -19.69
N SER A 148 1.16 -4.67 -20.09
CA SER A 148 1.14 -3.30 -19.58
C SER A 148 -0.14 -2.55 -19.93
N GLU A 149 -0.73 -2.82 -21.10
CA GLU A 149 -2.01 -2.20 -21.51
C GLU A 149 -3.16 -2.70 -20.64
N GLN A 150 -3.19 -4.01 -20.36
CA GLN A 150 -4.20 -4.61 -19.51
C GLN A 150 -4.08 -4.12 -18.06
N ALA A 151 -2.86 -4.06 -17.52
CA ALA A 151 -2.59 -3.48 -16.21
C ALA A 151 -3.02 -2.00 -16.17
N GLY A 152 -2.72 -1.23 -17.22
CA GLY A 152 -3.17 0.15 -17.39
C GLY A 152 -4.69 0.27 -17.33
N SER A 153 -5.42 -0.58 -18.03
CA SER A 153 -6.90 -0.57 -18.01
C SER A 153 -7.48 -0.89 -16.62
N PHE A 154 -6.80 -1.72 -15.83
CA PHE A 154 -7.24 -2.04 -14.47
C PHE A 154 -6.97 -0.90 -13.49
N LEU A 155 -5.82 -0.23 -13.64
CA LEU A 155 -5.51 0.99 -12.89
C LEU A 155 -6.46 2.12 -13.22
N GLU A 156 -6.75 2.32 -14.50
CA GLU A 156 -7.71 3.32 -14.95
C GLU A 156 -9.10 3.07 -14.35
N ALA A 157 -9.54 1.81 -14.28
CA ALA A 157 -10.81 1.48 -13.63
C ALA A 157 -10.84 1.82 -12.13
N LEU A 158 -9.72 1.65 -11.41
CA LEU A 158 -9.60 2.09 -10.01
C LEU A 158 -9.59 3.61 -9.88
N LEU A 159 -8.97 4.33 -10.82
CA LEU A 159 -8.97 5.80 -10.84
C LEU A 159 -10.35 6.36 -11.17
N LEU A 160 -11.06 5.78 -12.13
CA LEU A 160 -12.43 6.16 -12.47
C LEU A 160 -13.39 5.93 -11.30
N ALA A 161 -13.18 4.89 -10.49
CA ALA A 161 -13.98 4.66 -9.29
C ALA A 161 -13.86 5.79 -8.24
N LEU A 162 -12.75 6.54 -8.23
CA LEU A 162 -12.62 7.76 -7.41
C LEU A 162 -13.48 8.91 -7.98
N ASP A 163 -13.49 9.05 -9.30
CA ASP A 163 -14.19 10.13 -9.99
C ASP A 163 -15.71 9.95 -9.97
N GLU A 164 -16.17 8.70 -10.09
CA GLU A 164 -17.60 8.33 -10.09
C GLU A 164 -18.20 8.14 -8.68
N GLU A 165 -17.42 8.40 -7.62
CA GLU A 165 -17.81 8.17 -6.22
C GLU A 165 -18.36 6.75 -5.98
N ALA A 166 -17.74 5.77 -6.65
CA ALA A 166 -18.19 4.40 -6.58
C ALA A 166 -18.02 3.81 -5.16
N PRO A 167 -18.77 2.76 -4.80
CA PRO A 167 -18.65 2.09 -3.49
C PRO A 167 -17.23 1.60 -3.16
N VAL A 168 -16.40 1.39 -4.18
CA VAL A 168 -15.00 0.94 -4.08
C VAL A 168 -14.03 2.11 -3.80
N GLY A 169 -14.42 3.34 -4.13
CA GLY A 169 -13.59 4.53 -3.94
C GLY A 169 -12.93 4.67 -2.55
N PRO A 170 -13.56 4.27 -1.42
CA PRO A 170 -12.95 4.48 -0.10
C PRO A 170 -11.74 3.58 0.13
N TYR A 171 -11.69 2.48 -0.62
CA TYR A 171 -10.72 1.41 -0.49
C TYR A 171 -9.63 1.50 -1.56
N VAL A 172 -9.69 2.47 -2.48
CA VAL A 172 -8.63 2.72 -3.46
C VAL A 172 -7.27 3.00 -2.80
N PRO A 173 -7.15 3.75 -1.69
CA PRO A 173 -5.88 3.86 -0.97
C PRO A 173 -5.32 2.51 -0.54
N GLU A 174 -6.16 1.60 -0.07
CA GLU A 174 -5.75 0.25 0.33
C GLU A 174 -5.32 -0.57 -0.89
N ALA A 175 -6.04 -0.46 -2.00
CA ALA A 175 -5.67 -1.05 -3.28
C ALA A 175 -4.25 -0.62 -3.71
N PHE A 176 -3.90 0.67 -3.60
CA PHE A 176 -2.54 1.13 -3.91
C PHE A 176 -1.46 0.58 -2.97
N ARG A 177 -1.79 0.32 -1.70
CA ARG A 177 -0.87 -0.33 -0.76
C ARG A 177 -0.67 -1.81 -1.07
N VAL A 178 -1.69 -2.49 -1.60
CA VAL A 178 -1.58 -3.86 -2.11
C VAL A 178 -0.80 -3.90 -3.42
N LEU A 179 -1.07 -2.98 -4.34
CA LEU A 179 -0.39 -2.88 -5.64
C LEU A 179 1.12 -2.68 -5.48
N ALA A 180 1.50 -1.76 -4.61
CA ALA A 180 2.88 -1.35 -4.42
C ALA A 180 3.20 -1.27 -2.92
N PRO A 181 3.42 -2.42 -2.26
CA PRO A 181 3.70 -2.46 -0.83
C PRO A 181 4.97 -1.68 -0.51
N VAL A 182 4.96 -0.99 0.64
CA VAL A 182 6.09 -0.15 1.08
C VAL A 182 7.35 -1.01 1.20
N LYS A 183 8.40 -0.61 0.50
CA LYS A 183 9.73 -1.17 0.69
C LYS A 183 10.33 -0.52 1.94
N VAL A 184 10.40 -1.28 3.03
CA VAL A 184 11.38 -0.99 4.08
C VAL A 184 12.72 -1.36 3.47
N ASP A 185 13.67 -0.42 3.42
CA ASP A 185 14.96 -0.45 2.71
C ASP A 185 15.87 -1.64 3.11
N SER A 186 15.39 -2.85 2.85
CA SER A 186 16.04 -4.12 3.05
C SER A 186 16.50 -4.59 1.68
N SER A 187 17.78 -4.99 1.60
CA SER A 187 18.48 -5.31 0.36
C SER A 187 17.93 -6.51 -0.43
N LYS A 188 16.88 -7.16 0.06
CA LYS A 188 16.24 -8.30 -0.61
C LYS A 188 14.88 -7.84 -1.16
N GLN A 189 14.79 -7.70 -2.49
CA GLN A 189 13.49 -7.57 -3.14
C GLN A 189 12.65 -8.80 -2.80
N GLY A 190 11.54 -8.58 -2.08
CA GLY A 190 10.53 -9.61 -1.89
C GLY A 190 9.95 -10.03 -3.24
N ARG A 191 9.48 -11.29 -3.34
CA ARG A 191 8.83 -11.81 -4.55
C ARG A 191 7.61 -10.97 -4.99
N ASP A 192 6.98 -10.30 -4.03
CA ASP A 192 5.76 -9.53 -4.23
C ASP A 192 6.05 -8.07 -4.66
N ALA A 193 7.33 -7.69 -4.79
CA ALA A 193 7.71 -6.36 -5.22
C ALA A 193 7.53 -6.18 -6.73
N LEU A 194 6.92 -5.07 -7.13
CA LEU A 194 6.88 -4.65 -8.53
C LEU A 194 8.29 -4.43 -9.08
N PRO A 195 8.53 -4.79 -10.36
CA PRO A 195 9.81 -4.53 -11.00
C PRO A 195 10.03 -3.01 -11.16
N PRO A 196 11.29 -2.54 -11.15
CA PRO A 196 11.60 -1.10 -11.22
C PRO A 196 10.95 -0.38 -12.41
N ILE A 197 10.87 -1.04 -13.57
CA ILE A 197 10.26 -0.46 -14.77
C ILE A 197 8.75 -0.21 -14.58
N ALA A 198 8.03 -1.11 -13.89
CA ALA A 198 6.62 -0.93 -13.60
C ALA A 198 6.41 0.22 -12.62
N LEU A 199 7.24 0.32 -11.58
CA LEU A 199 7.21 1.45 -10.64
C LEU A 199 7.49 2.78 -11.33
N GLN A 200 8.44 2.82 -12.27
CA GLN A 200 8.73 4.01 -13.08
C GLN A 200 7.57 4.37 -14.04
N GLN A 201 6.87 3.38 -14.60
CA GLN A 201 5.66 3.64 -15.38
C GLN A 201 4.56 4.24 -14.50
N LEU A 202 4.29 3.64 -13.34
CA LEU A 202 3.31 4.15 -12.39
C LEU A 202 3.63 5.57 -11.92
N SER A 203 4.91 5.88 -11.69
CA SER A 203 5.33 7.23 -11.27
C SER A 203 5.11 8.28 -12.37
N ARG A 204 5.16 7.89 -13.64
CA ARG A 204 4.97 8.80 -14.78
C ARG A 204 3.53 8.94 -15.26
N THR A 205 2.69 7.93 -15.05
CA THR A 205 1.31 7.92 -15.58
C THR A 205 0.26 8.05 -14.49
N VAL A 206 0.36 7.22 -13.44
CA VAL A 206 -0.67 7.11 -12.41
C VAL A 206 -0.48 8.16 -11.31
N LEU A 207 0.76 8.41 -10.87
CA LEU A 207 1.02 9.39 -9.81
C LEU A 207 0.54 10.81 -10.16
N PRO A 208 0.84 11.39 -11.34
CA PRO A 208 0.34 12.73 -11.68
C PRO A 208 -1.19 12.78 -11.73
N SER A 209 -1.81 11.69 -12.17
CA SER A 209 -3.27 11.54 -12.22
C SER A 209 -3.92 11.52 -10.83
N LEU A 210 -3.28 10.87 -9.85
CA LEU A 210 -3.72 10.89 -8.45
C LEU A 210 -3.53 12.27 -7.81
N VAL A 211 -2.37 12.90 -8.04
CA VAL A 211 -2.08 14.24 -7.51
C VAL A 211 -3.03 15.28 -8.08
N SER A 212 -3.32 15.22 -9.38
CA SER A 212 -4.30 16.10 -10.03
C SER A 212 -5.69 15.96 -9.40
N ARG A 213 -6.17 14.73 -9.18
CA ARG A 213 -7.45 14.47 -8.49
C ARG A 213 -7.45 14.96 -7.05
N ALA A 214 -6.35 14.77 -6.32
CA ALA A 214 -6.22 15.26 -4.95
C ALA A 214 -6.24 16.80 -4.87
N LYS A 215 -5.71 17.49 -5.90
CA LYS A 215 -5.73 18.95 -6.05
C LYS A 215 -7.05 19.52 -6.60
N ALA A 216 -7.88 18.69 -7.22
CA ALA A 216 -9.08 19.14 -7.92
C ALA A 216 -10.03 19.92 -6.98
N LEU A 217 -10.63 21.00 -7.48
CA LEU A 217 -11.59 21.80 -6.70
C LEU A 217 -13.03 21.25 -6.77
N GLY A 218 -13.34 20.44 -7.78
CA GLY A 218 -14.69 19.92 -8.06
C GLY A 218 -15.05 18.58 -7.41
N GLY A 219 -14.11 17.90 -6.73
CA GLY A 219 -14.36 16.62 -6.05
C GLY A 219 -14.74 16.77 -4.58
N THR A 220 -15.41 15.77 -4.01
CA THR A 220 -15.71 15.77 -2.56
C THR A 220 -14.43 15.76 -1.71
N ALA A 221 -14.54 16.20 -0.46
CA ALA A 221 -13.41 16.20 0.47
C ALA A 221 -12.80 14.79 0.65
N TRP A 222 -13.65 13.78 0.63
CA TRP A 222 -13.25 12.39 0.75
C TRP A 222 -12.54 11.87 -0.51
N THR A 223 -13.02 12.16 -1.73
CA THR A 223 -12.35 11.71 -2.97
C THR A 223 -10.93 12.26 -3.04
N ARG A 224 -10.77 13.53 -2.67
CA ARG A 224 -9.46 14.20 -2.63
C ARG A 224 -8.52 13.58 -1.61
N LEU A 225 -9.07 13.17 -0.45
CA LEU A 225 -8.30 12.46 0.56
C LEU A 225 -7.87 11.08 0.06
N ALA A 226 -8.77 10.30 -0.52
CA ALA A 226 -8.46 8.98 -1.06
C ALA A 226 -7.40 9.06 -2.17
N ALA A 227 -7.50 10.05 -3.05
CA ALA A 227 -6.48 10.31 -4.08
C ALA A 227 -5.11 10.67 -3.47
N LEU A 228 -5.09 11.53 -2.43
CA LEU A 228 -3.87 11.88 -1.71
C LEU A 228 -3.23 10.67 -1.01
N GLU A 229 -4.02 9.87 -0.29
CA GLU A 229 -3.52 8.67 0.37
C GLU A 229 -2.94 7.66 -0.63
N SER A 230 -3.59 7.51 -1.78
CA SER A 230 -3.14 6.65 -2.87
C SER A 230 -1.82 7.15 -3.48
N ALA A 231 -1.69 8.47 -3.70
CA ALA A 231 -0.46 9.09 -4.19
C ALA A 231 0.70 8.91 -3.19
N VAL A 232 0.44 9.11 -1.90
CA VAL A 232 1.42 8.90 -0.82
C VAL A 232 1.82 7.43 -0.73
N ALA A 233 0.89 6.49 -0.85
CA ALA A 233 1.20 5.06 -0.86
C ALA A 233 2.11 4.70 -2.04
N LEU A 234 1.81 5.21 -3.24
CA LEU A 234 2.64 4.98 -4.42
C LEU A 234 4.03 5.60 -4.25
N LEU A 235 4.15 6.86 -3.84
CA LEU A 235 5.43 7.52 -3.56
C LEU A 235 6.27 6.75 -2.52
N ALA A 236 5.65 6.23 -1.46
CA ALA A 236 6.34 5.47 -0.42
C ALA A 236 6.90 4.13 -0.95
N SER A 237 6.32 3.59 -2.01
CA SER A 237 6.78 2.35 -2.67
C SER A 237 7.95 2.55 -3.65
N LEU A 238 8.15 3.77 -4.14
CA LEU A 238 9.23 4.11 -5.06
C LEU A 238 10.58 4.06 -4.35
N SER A 239 11.65 3.87 -5.14
CA SER A 239 13.00 4.11 -4.64
C SER A 239 13.19 5.58 -4.31
N VAL A 240 14.10 5.85 -3.37
CA VAL A 240 14.41 7.22 -2.94
C VAL A 240 14.88 8.06 -4.14
N GLU A 241 15.66 7.46 -5.04
CA GLU A 241 16.16 8.13 -6.24
C GLU A 241 15.03 8.60 -7.15
N VAL A 242 14.05 7.74 -7.45
CA VAL A 242 12.93 8.11 -8.34
C VAL A 242 12.02 9.11 -7.64
N ALA A 243 11.69 8.89 -6.37
CA ALA A 243 10.79 9.79 -5.64
C ALA A 243 11.36 11.21 -5.52
N CYS A 244 12.67 11.34 -5.26
CA CYS A 244 13.31 12.63 -5.05
C CYS A 244 13.77 13.30 -6.35
N ALA A 245 14.25 12.55 -7.35
CA ALA A 245 14.74 13.14 -8.59
C ALA A 245 13.65 13.35 -9.65
N ASP A 246 12.80 12.33 -9.88
CA ASP A 246 11.82 12.34 -10.97
C ASP A 246 10.44 12.86 -10.53
N CYS A 247 10.15 12.84 -9.23
CA CYS A 247 8.84 13.16 -8.67
C CYS A 247 8.92 14.17 -7.51
N SER A 248 9.93 15.06 -7.50
CA SER A 248 10.19 15.98 -6.36
C SER A 248 8.99 16.88 -6.06
N ASP A 249 8.29 17.39 -7.09
CA ASP A 249 7.13 18.25 -6.92
C ASP A 249 5.93 17.51 -6.30
N GLU A 250 5.64 16.30 -6.78
CA GLU A 250 4.62 15.43 -6.19
C GLU A 250 5.00 15.02 -4.78
N LEU A 251 6.26 14.65 -4.53
CA LEU A 251 6.80 14.30 -3.22
C LEU A 251 6.60 15.46 -2.23
N ARG A 252 7.04 16.67 -2.58
CA ARG A 252 6.88 17.88 -1.78
C ARG A 252 5.41 18.13 -1.47
N TRP A 253 4.57 18.19 -2.51
CA TRP A 253 3.16 18.54 -2.34
C TRP A 253 2.40 17.50 -1.50
N CYS A 254 2.58 16.20 -1.79
CA CYS A 254 1.95 15.12 -1.04
C CYS A 254 2.41 15.07 0.41
N THR A 255 3.70 15.30 0.67
CA THR A 255 4.25 15.30 2.04
C THR A 255 3.69 16.45 2.86
N LEU A 256 3.77 17.70 2.36
CA LEU A 256 3.29 18.88 3.09
C LEU A 256 1.77 18.86 3.28
N THR A 257 1.02 18.51 2.23
CA THR A 257 -0.43 18.38 2.32
C THR A 257 -0.83 17.24 3.26
N GLY A 258 -0.09 16.12 3.22
CA GLY A 258 -0.28 15.00 4.14
C GLY A 258 -0.07 15.41 5.60
N LEU A 259 1.02 16.10 5.93
CA LEU A 259 1.29 16.60 7.29
C LEU A 259 0.19 17.51 7.80
N LYS A 260 -0.29 18.44 6.95
CA LYS A 260 -1.42 19.31 7.29
C LYS A 260 -2.68 18.49 7.63
N ARG A 261 -3.00 17.47 6.82
CA ARG A 261 -4.15 16.58 7.08
C ARG A 261 -4.00 15.76 8.36
N LEU A 262 -2.81 15.29 8.67
CA LEU A 262 -2.54 14.56 9.91
C LEU A 262 -2.78 15.44 11.13
N LYS A 263 -2.33 16.70 11.08
CA LYS A 263 -2.60 17.69 12.13
C LYS A 263 -4.10 17.90 12.33
N GLU A 264 -4.87 18.04 11.25
CA GLU A 264 -6.34 18.18 11.30
C GLU A 264 -7.03 16.91 11.88
N SER A 265 -6.41 15.74 11.78
CA SER A 265 -7.02 14.43 12.07
C SER A 265 -6.44 13.71 13.29
N ALA A 266 -5.62 14.38 14.11
CA ALA A 266 -4.83 13.76 15.19
C ALA A 266 -5.66 12.98 16.25
N ALA A 267 -6.96 13.28 16.36
CA ALA A 267 -7.90 12.66 17.30
C ALA A 267 -8.97 11.75 16.63
N ALA A 268 -8.84 11.44 15.33
CA ALA A 268 -9.88 10.74 14.58
C ALA A 268 -10.10 9.27 15.03
N ALA A 269 -11.35 8.80 14.93
CA ALA A 269 -11.80 7.49 15.41
C ALA A 269 -11.27 6.28 14.61
N ASN A 270 -10.91 6.46 13.33
CA ASN A 270 -10.36 5.40 12.47
C ASN A 270 -8.83 5.32 12.59
N ALA A 271 -8.37 4.87 13.76
CA ALA A 271 -6.99 5.04 14.20
C ALA A 271 -5.95 4.20 13.44
N GLU A 272 -6.33 3.17 12.67
CA GLU A 272 -5.39 2.30 11.95
C GLU A 272 -5.04 2.85 10.57
N GLN A 273 -6.05 3.11 9.73
CA GLN A 273 -5.85 3.66 8.39
C GLN A 273 -5.15 5.02 8.43
N ALA A 274 -5.58 5.89 9.36
CA ALA A 274 -4.95 7.18 9.59
C ALA A 274 -3.48 7.03 10.00
N ALA A 275 -3.14 5.99 10.77
CA ALA A 275 -1.77 5.74 11.18
C ALA A 275 -0.89 5.19 10.05
N ILE A 276 -1.44 4.35 9.17
CA ILE A 276 -0.71 3.87 7.98
C ILE A 276 -0.37 5.07 7.09
N PHE A 277 -1.36 5.93 6.79
CA PHE A 277 -1.13 7.15 6.04
C PHE A 277 -0.09 8.05 6.73
N ALA A 278 -0.19 8.23 8.05
CA ALA A 278 0.76 9.03 8.82
C ALA A 278 2.20 8.52 8.70
N VAL A 279 2.40 7.21 8.87
CA VAL A 279 3.73 6.58 8.75
C VAL A 279 4.29 6.78 7.34
N GLN A 280 3.46 6.63 6.30
CA GLN A 280 3.89 6.84 4.91
C GLN A 280 4.31 8.30 4.66
N VAL A 281 3.53 9.28 5.14
CA VAL A 281 3.90 10.72 5.03
C VAL A 281 5.22 11.01 5.76
N LEU A 282 5.38 10.50 6.99
CA LEU A 282 6.61 10.68 7.76
C LEU A 282 7.81 10.02 7.07
N GLN A 283 7.63 8.84 6.47
CA GLN A 283 8.66 8.16 5.69
C GLN A 283 9.10 8.99 4.47
N LEU A 284 8.15 9.58 3.74
CA LEU A 284 8.47 10.47 2.62
C LEU A 284 9.30 11.68 3.07
N LEU A 285 8.94 12.26 4.21
CA LEU A 285 9.70 13.38 4.78
C LEU A 285 11.11 12.96 5.22
N VAL A 286 11.26 11.81 5.89
CA VAL A 286 12.60 11.28 6.23
C VAL A 286 13.46 11.10 4.98
N ARG A 287 12.89 10.55 3.90
CA ARG A 287 13.61 10.38 2.64
C ARG A 287 14.06 11.71 2.04
N ALA A 288 13.18 12.71 2.02
CA ALA A 288 13.52 14.05 1.53
C ALA A 288 14.64 14.71 2.35
N ILE A 289 14.58 14.59 3.68
CA ILE A 289 15.63 15.08 4.60
C ILE A 289 16.95 14.36 4.30
N GLN A 290 16.96 13.03 4.24
CA GLN A 290 18.18 12.25 3.96
C GLN A 290 18.80 12.59 2.59
N ARG A 291 17.98 12.97 1.61
CA ARG A 291 18.41 13.42 0.29
C ARG A 291 18.75 14.91 0.20
N LYS A 292 18.56 15.67 1.28
CA LYS A 292 18.79 17.11 1.35
C LYS A 292 18.01 17.88 0.28
N GLU A 293 16.74 17.51 0.09
CA GLU A 293 15.85 18.22 -0.82
C GLU A 293 15.69 19.68 -0.35
N SER A 294 15.94 20.65 -1.25
CA SER A 294 16.01 22.08 -0.88
C SER A 294 14.71 22.62 -0.27
N TRP A 295 13.57 22.13 -0.77
CA TRP A 295 12.26 22.57 -0.29
C TRP A 295 12.01 22.25 1.19
N VAL A 296 12.74 21.30 1.78
CA VAL A 296 12.60 20.97 3.20
C VAL A 296 13.01 22.15 4.07
N GLU A 297 14.07 22.85 3.70
CA GLU A 297 14.55 24.05 4.42
C GLU A 297 13.65 25.26 4.13
N ASP A 298 13.18 25.40 2.89
CA ASP A 298 12.27 26.49 2.48
C ASP A 298 10.91 26.42 3.21
N GLU A 299 10.44 25.21 3.53
CA GLU A 299 9.09 24.94 4.03
C GLU A 299 9.07 24.50 5.50
N LEU A 300 10.10 24.82 6.30
CA LEU A 300 10.19 24.42 7.71
C LEU A 300 8.95 24.81 8.54
N HIS A 301 8.32 25.95 8.23
CA HIS A 301 7.09 26.39 8.90
C HIS A 301 5.90 25.43 8.67
N SER A 302 5.82 24.84 7.48
CA SER A 302 4.80 23.85 7.11
C SER A 302 5.12 22.44 7.62
N ILE A 303 6.33 22.21 8.14
CA ILE A 303 6.82 20.92 8.62
C ILE A 303 6.84 20.87 10.15
N VAL A 304 7.55 21.81 10.79
CA VAL A 304 7.86 21.75 12.23
C VAL A 304 6.61 21.87 13.09
N GLY A 305 5.71 22.80 12.78
CA GLY A 305 4.46 23.00 13.51
C GLY A 305 3.61 21.73 13.57
N PRO A 306 3.21 21.14 12.42
CA PRO A 306 2.49 19.87 12.39
C PRO A 306 3.20 18.73 13.13
N LEU A 307 4.52 18.58 12.97
CA LEU A 307 5.28 17.53 13.66
C LEU A 307 5.23 17.69 15.19
N CYS A 308 5.47 18.89 15.70
CA CYS A 308 5.50 19.15 17.14
C CYS A 308 4.13 18.92 17.80
N GLU A 309 3.04 19.21 17.09
CA GLU A 309 1.69 18.89 17.56
C GLU A 309 1.44 17.38 17.59
N LEU A 310 1.79 16.67 16.51
CA LEU A 310 1.60 15.22 16.40
C LEU A 310 2.43 14.42 17.41
N CYS A 311 3.63 14.89 17.76
CA CYS A 311 4.56 14.26 18.71
C CYS A 311 3.92 13.89 20.05
N GLY A 312 2.95 14.67 20.53
CA GLY A 312 2.26 14.41 21.80
C GLY A 312 0.76 14.13 21.66
N ALA A 313 0.15 14.43 20.51
CA ALA A 313 -1.30 14.36 20.35
C ALA A 313 -1.79 13.09 19.63
N HIS A 314 -0.99 12.48 18.75
CA HIS A 314 -1.45 11.37 17.93
C HIS A 314 -1.73 10.12 18.77
N CYS A 315 -2.81 9.39 18.53
CA CYS A 315 -3.21 8.25 19.37
C CYS A 315 -2.25 7.03 19.26
N LYS A 316 -1.65 6.79 18.09
CA LYS A 316 -0.71 5.68 17.86
C LYS A 316 0.74 6.03 18.21
N PRO A 317 1.42 5.24 19.08
CA PRO A 317 2.82 5.47 19.45
C PRO A 317 3.80 5.46 18.28
N LEU A 318 3.58 4.59 17.27
CA LEU A 318 4.46 4.48 16.11
C LEU A 318 4.54 5.80 15.30
N VAL A 319 3.42 6.51 15.19
CA VAL A 319 3.39 7.81 14.50
C VAL A 319 4.15 8.84 15.32
N ARG A 320 3.95 8.87 16.65
CA ARG A 320 4.69 9.78 17.55
C ARG A 320 6.19 9.52 17.50
N LEU A 321 6.62 8.26 17.48
CA LEU A 321 8.00 7.86 17.23
C LEU A 321 8.52 8.42 15.91
N GLY A 322 7.79 8.21 14.81
CA GLY A 322 8.17 8.74 13.50
C GLY A 322 8.30 10.27 13.49
N CYS A 323 7.42 11.00 14.17
CA CYS A 323 7.53 12.45 14.30
C CYS A 323 8.84 12.87 15.00
N PHE A 324 9.21 12.20 16.10
CA PHE A 324 10.47 12.49 16.78
C PHE A 324 11.71 12.08 15.96
N GLN A 325 11.64 11.01 15.18
CA GLN A 325 12.71 10.61 14.26
C GLN A 325 12.93 11.69 13.19
N VAL A 326 11.85 12.20 12.60
CA VAL A 326 11.90 13.29 11.63
C VAL A 326 12.47 14.56 12.27
N LEU A 327 11.96 14.97 13.44
CA LEU A 327 12.47 16.15 14.14
C LEU A 327 13.97 16.01 14.45
N MET A 328 14.41 14.86 14.94
CA MET A 328 15.83 14.62 15.21
C MET A 328 16.69 14.73 13.95
N ALA A 329 16.22 14.19 12.82
CA ALA A 329 16.91 14.30 11.54
C ALA A 329 16.99 15.76 11.05
N LEU A 330 15.91 16.54 11.18
CA LEU A 330 15.90 17.97 10.87
C LEU A 330 16.90 18.75 11.73
N ILE A 331 16.93 18.47 13.04
CA ILE A 331 17.85 19.13 13.98
C ILE A 331 19.30 18.85 13.62
N GLN A 332 19.61 17.63 13.20
CA GLN A 332 20.97 17.26 12.80
C GLN A 332 21.42 17.93 11.49
N GLN A 333 20.50 18.21 10.57
CA GLN A 333 20.84 18.72 9.24
C GLN A 333 20.68 20.22 9.09
N ALA A 334 19.61 20.80 9.65
CA ALA A 334 19.17 22.17 9.40
C ALA A 334 19.09 23.01 10.69
N PHE A 335 19.92 22.72 11.70
CA PHE A 335 19.86 23.36 13.02
C PHE A 335 19.75 24.88 12.98
N GLY A 336 20.59 25.55 12.18
CA GLY A 336 20.62 27.02 12.09
C GLY A 336 19.28 27.62 11.66
N HIS A 337 18.58 26.95 10.74
CA HIS A 337 17.28 27.37 10.21
C HIS A 337 16.13 27.05 11.16
N LEU A 338 16.33 26.18 12.15
CA LEU A 338 15.31 25.80 13.13
C LEU A 338 15.22 26.75 14.32
N SER A 339 16.15 27.70 14.48
CA SER A 339 16.17 28.64 15.60
C SER A 339 14.83 29.36 15.87
N PRO A 340 14.02 29.77 14.86
CA PRO A 340 12.72 30.39 15.10
C PRO A 340 11.71 29.44 15.77
N PHE A 341 11.87 28.14 15.58
CA PHE A 341 10.94 27.10 16.07
C PHE A 341 11.36 26.50 17.42
N LYS A 342 12.40 27.04 18.07
CA LYS A 342 12.94 26.52 19.35
C LYS A 342 11.86 26.22 20.39
N LYS A 343 10.93 27.17 20.60
CA LYS A 343 9.88 27.02 21.61
C LYS A 343 8.91 25.89 21.28
N GLU A 344 8.55 25.73 20.01
CA GLU A 344 7.66 24.68 19.54
C GLU A 344 8.29 23.30 19.68
N ILE A 345 9.55 23.17 19.23
CA ILE A 345 10.31 21.92 19.33
C ILE A 345 10.46 21.50 20.80
N GLN A 346 10.82 22.44 21.68
CA GLN A 346 10.92 22.16 23.12
C GLN A 346 9.59 21.76 23.74
N ALA A 347 8.49 22.43 23.37
CA ALA A 347 7.16 22.10 23.86
C ALA A 347 6.70 20.70 23.39
N GLY A 348 6.93 20.36 22.12
CA GLY A 348 6.65 19.04 21.55
C GLY A 348 7.47 17.94 22.23
N CYS A 349 8.76 18.16 22.44
CA CYS A 349 9.64 17.20 23.13
C CYS A 349 9.23 17.00 24.59
N LYS A 350 8.89 18.06 25.33
CA LYS A 350 8.42 17.93 26.72
C LYS A 350 7.20 17.03 26.85
N LYS A 351 6.21 17.19 25.95
CA LYS A 351 5.06 16.29 25.88
C LYS A 351 5.46 14.83 25.63
N GLY A 352 6.44 14.60 24.74
CA GLY A 352 6.96 13.26 24.46
C GLY A 352 7.72 12.61 25.62
N VAL A 353 8.41 13.39 26.45
CA VAL A 353 9.10 12.90 27.65
C VAL A 353 8.12 12.32 28.68
N GLU A 354 6.89 12.82 28.69
CA GLU A 354 5.79 12.36 29.55
C GLU A 354 4.92 11.27 28.89
N ASP A 355 5.31 10.76 27.72
CA ASP A 355 4.52 9.77 26.99
C ASP A 355 4.38 8.44 27.76
N ARG A 356 3.24 7.77 27.59
CA ARG A 356 2.96 6.47 28.21
C ARG A 356 3.89 5.36 27.67
N CYS A 357 4.34 5.48 26.42
CA CYS A 357 5.22 4.53 25.76
C CYS A 357 6.69 4.87 26.03
N ARG A 358 7.46 3.88 26.50
CA ARG A 358 8.88 4.05 26.86
C ARG A 358 9.72 4.49 25.66
N GLU A 359 9.48 3.88 24.50
CA GLU A 359 10.22 4.13 23.27
C GLU A 359 10.04 5.59 22.81
N VAL A 360 8.81 6.11 22.90
CA VAL A 360 8.50 7.51 22.60
C VAL A 360 9.26 8.43 23.54
N ARG A 361 9.26 8.15 24.85
CA ARG A 361 9.99 8.94 25.84
C ARG A 361 11.49 8.97 25.57
N LEU A 362 12.10 7.81 25.32
CA LEU A 362 13.54 7.71 25.03
C LEU A 362 13.92 8.54 23.81
N LEU A 363 13.12 8.45 22.75
CA LEU A 363 13.39 9.21 21.54
C LEU A 363 13.16 10.71 21.74
N ALA A 364 12.11 11.12 22.46
CA ALA A 364 11.87 12.52 22.79
C ALA A 364 13.02 13.15 23.60
N VAL A 365 13.56 12.40 24.59
CA VAL A 365 14.77 12.82 25.33
C VAL A 365 15.97 12.93 24.40
N ALA A 366 16.18 11.96 23.51
CA ALA A 366 17.28 12.00 22.54
C ALA A 366 17.17 13.20 21.58
N THR A 367 15.98 13.50 21.07
CA THR A 367 15.71 14.67 20.21
C THR A 367 16.00 15.98 20.97
N LEU A 368 15.55 16.09 22.23
CA LEU A 368 15.80 17.27 23.06
C LEU A 368 17.29 17.45 23.40
N ASN A 369 17.99 16.36 23.73
CA ASN A 369 19.43 16.40 23.96
C ASN A 369 20.18 16.81 22.69
N THR A 370 19.78 16.29 21.53
CA THR A 370 20.38 16.66 20.23
C THR A 370 20.22 18.16 19.98
N TRP A 371 19.04 18.72 20.24
CA TRP A 371 18.79 20.16 20.14
C TRP A 371 19.76 20.98 21.02
N HIS A 372 19.92 20.58 22.28
CA HIS A 372 20.78 21.29 23.23
C HIS A 372 22.27 21.14 22.91
N CYS A 373 22.72 19.95 22.51
CA CYS A 373 24.12 19.69 22.21
C CYS A 373 24.60 20.46 20.98
N ILE A 374 23.82 20.47 19.89
CA ILE A 374 24.20 21.21 18.67
C ILE A 374 24.16 22.72 18.96
N GLY A 375 23.13 23.20 19.67
CA GLY A 375 23.03 24.60 20.04
C GLY A 375 24.07 25.11 21.05
N ALA A 376 24.84 24.21 21.68
CA ALA A 376 25.98 24.58 22.53
C ALA A 376 27.30 24.63 21.75
N GLN A 377 27.34 24.08 20.52
CA GLN A 377 28.51 24.06 19.64
C GLN A 377 28.53 25.21 18.63
N THR A 378 27.36 25.81 18.37
CA THR A 378 27.14 27.00 17.53
C THR A 378 27.00 28.24 18.38
#